data_AF-A0A927UBI4-F1
#
_entry.id   AF-A0A927UBI4-F1
#
_cell.length_a   1.000
_cell.length_b   1.000
_cell.length_c   1.000
_cell.angle_alpha   90.00
_cell.angle_beta   90.00
_cell.angle_gamma   90.00
#
_symmetry.space_group_name_H-M   'P 1'
#
loop_
_entity.id
_entity.type
_entity.pdbx_description
1 polymer ?
#
loop_
_entity_poly.entity_id
_entity_poly.type
_entity_poly.pdbx_seq_one_letter_code
_entity_poly.pdbx_strand_id
1 'polypeptide(L)' 'MPRAKQSMDGNQAAAHVAYAFTDVAAIYPITPSSPMADFVDQWSAAGLENIFGNQVKVVEMESEAGAAGAVHGSL' A
#
# COMPACT_ATOMS: atom_id res chain seq x y z
N MET A 1 -3.16 -3.84 -25.59
CA MET A 1 -1.81 -4.16 -25.11
C MET A 1 -1.81 -5.55 -24.49
N PRO A 2 -0.79 -6.40 -24.71
CA PRO A 2 -0.68 -7.66 -23.97
C PRO A 2 -0.51 -7.36 -22.48
N ARG A 3 -1.20 -8.12 -21.61
CA ARG A 3 -1.01 -8.00 -20.16
C ARG A 3 0.40 -8.46 -19.81
N ALA A 4 1.16 -7.63 -19.08
CA ALA A 4 2.46 -8.02 -18.57
C ALA A 4 2.30 -9.22 -17.64
N LYS A 5 3.07 -10.28 -17.87
CA LYS A 5 3.14 -11.45 -17.00
C LYS A 5 4.35 -11.30 -16.10
N GLN A 6 4.15 -11.45 -14.81
CA GLN A 6 5.20 -11.40 -13.80
C GLN A 6 4.92 -12.49 -12.77
N SER A 7 5.98 -13.19 -12.35
CA SER A 7 5.91 -14.07 -11.19
C SER A 7 6.04 -13.23 -9.92
N MET A 8 5.06 -13.34 -9.02
CA MET A 8 5.04 -12.64 -7.74
C MET A 8 4.25 -13.47 -6.71
N ASP A 9 4.44 -13.17 -5.43
CA ASP A 9 3.61 -13.75 -4.37
C ASP A 9 2.26 -13.02 -4.22
N GLY A 10 1.39 -13.53 -3.35
CA GLY A 10 0.06 -12.97 -3.12
C GLY A 10 0.06 -11.58 -2.47
N ASN A 11 1.02 -11.29 -1.59
CA ASN A 11 1.14 -9.99 -0.94
C ASN A 11 1.56 -8.92 -1.95
N GLN A 12 2.54 -9.22 -2.79
CA GLN A 12 2.96 -8.32 -3.86
C GLN A 12 1.83 -8.07 -4.86
N ALA A 13 1.05 -9.10 -5.21
CA ALA A 13 -0.10 -8.96 -6.10
C ALA A 13 -1.21 -8.07 -5.50
N ALA A 14 -1.52 -8.26 -4.22
CA ALA A 14 -2.50 -7.45 -3.51
C ALA A 14 -2.03 -5.99 -3.36
N ALA A 15 -0.78 -5.79 -2.93
CA ALA A 15 -0.17 -4.47 -2.79
C ALA A 15 -0.17 -3.72 -4.13
N HIS A 16 0.15 -4.40 -5.25
CA HIS A 16 0.20 -3.77 -6.58
C HIS A 16 -1.14 -3.11 -6.94
N VAL A 17 -2.26 -3.79 -6.69
CA VAL A 17 -3.58 -3.22 -6.95
C VAL A 17 -3.93 -2.16 -5.89
N ALA A 18 -3.66 -2.43 -4.61
CA ALA A 18 -3.94 -1.47 -3.54
C ALA A 18 -3.24 -0.13 -3.76
N TYR A 19 -1.96 -0.15 -4.14
CA TYR A 19 -1.15 1.05 -4.42
C TYR A 19 -1.79 1.90 -5.53
N ALA A 20 -2.20 1.27 -6.62
CA ALA A 20 -2.74 1.97 -7.78
C ALA A 20 -4.00 2.81 -7.45
N PHE A 21 -4.82 2.39 -6.49
CA PHE A 21 -6.11 3.01 -6.18
C PHE A 21 -6.14 3.80 -4.85
N THR A 22 -4.99 3.99 -4.21
CA THR A 22 -4.91 4.60 -2.87
C THR A 22 -4.13 5.91 -2.92
N ASP A 23 -4.59 6.96 -2.23
CA ASP A 23 -3.78 8.17 -1.97
C ASP A 23 -3.12 8.13 -0.57
N VAL A 24 -3.78 7.53 0.42
CA VAL A 24 -3.30 7.44 1.81
C VAL A 24 -3.40 6.00 2.32
N ALA A 25 -2.30 5.47 2.86
CA ALA A 25 -2.24 4.16 3.49
C ALA A 25 -1.80 4.31 4.96
N ALA A 26 -2.73 4.14 5.90
CA ALA A 26 -2.38 3.99 7.30
C ALA A 26 -2.15 2.50 7.61
N ILE A 27 -0.96 2.16 8.12
CA ILE A 27 -0.48 0.79 8.25
C ILE A 27 -0.08 0.46 9.69
N TYR A 28 -0.07 -0.83 10.00
CA TYR A 28 0.55 -1.38 11.20
C TYR A 28 1.07 -2.79 10.88
N PRO A 29 2.32 -3.15 11.27
CA PRO A 29 2.92 -4.41 10.89
C PRO A 29 2.36 -5.59 11.70
N ILE A 30 1.83 -6.60 11.01
CA ILE A 30 1.44 -7.89 11.59
C ILE A 30 1.64 -9.03 10.58
N THR A 31 2.21 -10.16 11.03
CA THR A 31 2.38 -11.35 10.19
C THR A 31 1.01 -11.98 9.88
N PRO A 32 0.73 -12.40 8.62
CA PRO A 32 1.61 -12.47 7.45
C PRO A 32 1.49 -11.28 6.47
N SER A 33 0.79 -10.21 6.83
CA SER A 33 0.45 -9.10 5.94
C SER A 33 1.49 -7.99 5.85
N SER A 34 2.46 -7.92 6.77
CA SER A 34 3.52 -6.89 6.75
C SER A 34 4.17 -6.66 5.37
N PRO A 35 4.48 -7.69 4.56
CA PRO A 35 5.09 -7.48 3.25
C PRO A 35 4.25 -6.60 2.30
N MET A 36 2.91 -6.58 2.42
CA MET A 36 2.09 -5.67 1.61
C MET A 36 2.40 -4.21 1.90
N ALA A 37 2.50 -3.86 3.18
CA ALA A 37 2.82 -2.49 3.60
C ALA A 37 4.26 -2.12 3.21
N ASP A 38 5.20 -3.06 3.33
CA ASP A 38 6.59 -2.85 2.90
C ASP A 38 6.71 -2.54 1.40
N PHE A 39 5.95 -3.25 0.55
CA PHE A 39 5.93 -2.95 -0.89
C PHE A 39 5.36 -1.56 -1.18
N VAL A 40 4.27 -1.18 -0.51
CA VAL A 40 3.64 0.14 -0.69
C VAL A 40 4.60 1.25 -0.27
N ASP A 41 5.28 1.10 0.86
CA ASP A 41 6.28 2.07 1.35
C ASP A 41 7.47 2.19 0.38
N GLN A 42 8.04 1.06 -0.06
CA GLN A 42 9.15 1.05 -1.00
C GLN A 42 8.80 1.66 -2.35
N TRP A 43 7.60 1.40 -2.87
CA TRP A 43 7.16 1.98 -4.14
C TRP A 43 6.89 3.47 -4.04
N SER A 44 6.31 3.93 -2.93
CA SER A 44 6.15 5.35 -2.65
C SER A 44 7.49 6.06 -2.57
N ALA A 45 8.44 5.52 -1.79
CA ALA A 45 9.79 6.05 -1.68
C ALA A 45 10.55 6.03 -3.03
N ALA A 46 10.27 5.07 -3.91
CA ALA A 46 10.81 4.98 -5.26
C ALA A 46 10.13 5.94 -6.27
N GLY A 47 9.12 6.69 -5.85
CA GLY A 47 8.41 7.66 -6.68
C GLY A 47 7.36 7.05 -7.60
N LEU A 48 6.89 5.83 -7.34
CA LEU A 48 5.80 5.23 -8.11
C LEU A 48 4.53 6.06 -7.92
N GLU A 49 3.85 6.42 -9.01
CA GLU A 49 2.59 7.14 -8.95
C GLU A 49 1.40 6.18 -9.00
N ASN A 50 0.36 6.49 -8.23
CA ASN A 50 -0.95 5.86 -8.33
C ASN A 50 -1.69 6.37 -9.59
N ILE A 51 -2.91 5.89 -9.83
CA ILE A 51 -3.68 6.29 -11.03
C ILE A 51 -4.09 7.77 -11.03
N PHE A 52 -3.94 8.47 -9.90
CA PHE A 52 -4.25 9.88 -9.75
C PHE A 52 -3.01 10.78 -9.96
N GLY A 53 -1.84 10.19 -10.22
CA GLY A 53 -0.58 10.92 -10.42
C GLY A 53 0.12 11.32 -9.12
N ASN A 54 -0.22 10.68 -7.99
CA ASN A 54 0.38 10.94 -6.68
C ASN A 54 1.16 9.73 -6.16
N GLN A 55 2.19 9.97 -5.35
CA GLN A 55 2.78 8.90 -4.53
C GLN A 55 1.84 8.60 -3.35
N VAL A 56 1.71 7.32 -2.99
CA VAL A 56 0.89 6.93 -1.84
C VAL A 56 1.51 7.48 -0.56
N LYS A 57 0.76 8.23 0.23
CA LYS A 57 1.20 8.66 1.55
C LYS A 57 1.07 7.50 2.54
N VAL A 58 2.20 6.91 2.92
CA VAL A 58 2.26 5.83 3.91
C VAL A 58 2.48 6.41 5.31
N VAL A 59 1.69 5.96 6.28
CA VAL A 59 1.82 6.36 7.69
C VAL A 59 1.71 5.12 8.57
N GLU A 60 2.77 4.81 9.30
CA GLU A 60 2.74 3.75 10.32
C GLU A 60 2.13 4.29 11.61
N MET A 61 1.14 3.56 12.13
CA MET A 61 0.40 3.91 13.35
C MET A 61 0.92 3.12 14.55
N GLU A 62 0.45 3.43 15.76
CA GLU A 62 0.88 2.74 16.98
C GLU A 62 0.20 1.38 17.21
N SER A 63 -0.91 1.12 16.51
CA SER A 63 -1.68 -0.11 16.59
C SER A 63 -2.57 -0.28 15.35
N GLU A 64 -3.12 -1.49 15.12
CA GLU A 64 -4.16 -1.66 14.09
C GLU A 64 -5.40 -0.82 14.36
N ALA A 65 -5.70 -0.53 15.64
CA ALA A 65 -6.80 0.35 16.02
C ALA A 65 -6.53 1.81 15.61
N GLY A 66 -5.30 2.28 15.80
CA GLY A 66 -4.83 3.58 15.30
C GLY A 66 -4.90 3.67 13.78
N ALA A 67 -4.45 2.61 13.08
CA ALA A 67 -4.58 2.49 11.63
C ALA A 67 -6.03 2.57 11.16
N ALA A 68 -6.95 1.84 11.80
CA ALA A 68 -8.37 1.89 11.49
C ALA A 68 -8.96 3.30 11.70
N GLY A 69 -8.60 3.98 12.79
CA GLY A 69 -9.02 5.35 13.07
C GLY A 69 -8.51 6.35 12.03
N ALA A 70 -7.24 6.24 11.63
CA ALA A 70 -6.65 7.07 10.60
C ALA A 70 -7.29 6.82 9.22
N VAL A 71 -7.53 5.55 8.84
CA VAL A 71 -8.27 5.20 7.62
C VAL A 71 -9.66 5.86 7.66
N HIS A 72 -10.40 5.69 8.75
CA HIS A 72 -11.74 6.28 8.90
C HIS A 72 -11.74 7.80 8.72
N GLY A 73 -10.74 8.51 9.26
CA GLY A 73 -10.63 9.96 9.11
C GLY A 73 -10.14 10.43 7.74
N SER A 74 -9.56 9.55 6.93
CA SER A 74 -9.01 9.86 5.59
C SER A 74 -9.98 9.63 4.43
N LEU A 75 -11.10 8.94 4.68
CA LEU A 75 -12.17 8.63 3.71
C LEU A 75 -13.18 9.78 3.60
#